data_AF-A0A484KSU7-F1
#
_entry.id   AF-A0A484KSU7-F1
#
_cell.length_a   1.000
_cell.length_b   1.000
_cell.length_c   1.000
_cell.angle_alpha   90.00
_cell.angle_beta   90.00
_cell.angle_gamma   90.00
#
_symmetry.space_group_name_H-M   'P 1'
#
loop_
_entity.id
_entity.type
_entity.pdbx_description
1 polymer ?
#
loop_
_entity_poly.entity_id
_entity_poly.type
_entity_poly.pdbx_seq_one_letter_code
_entity_poly.pdbx_strand_id
1 'polypeptide(L)'
;MALRPLDNALPVIPERPKKLAKIATLTKNPNQKIQNQTDFSGLNDENKPPLPEAAVDYLPSDKLEALADPDLKIQDLVLGLDSKDWLKVCESLNDFRRFALFHSTLLEPILENVLLVMVKAMKNPRSALCKTSIMASSDIFKAFGDKLLIESEISDAFDQVYLMIKSHLMKMNFN
;
A
#
# COMPACT_ATOMS: atom_id res chain seq x y z
N MET A 1 -42.29 1.16 -51.98
CA MET A 1 -41.08 1.94 -52.31
C MET A 1 -40.30 2.12 -51.02
N ALA A 2 -39.02 1.86 -50.88
CA ALA A 2 -38.03 1.08 -51.61
C ALA A 2 -36.96 0.72 -50.55
N LEU A 3 -36.35 -0.46 -50.67
CA LEU A 3 -35.32 -0.97 -49.76
C LEU A 3 -33.91 -0.61 -50.27
N ARG A 4 -32.98 -0.34 -49.32
CA ARG A 4 -31.49 -0.47 -49.37
C ARG A 4 -30.72 0.67 -50.09
N PRO A 5 -29.38 0.86 -49.87
CA PRO A 5 -28.40 -0.09 -49.31
C PRO A 5 -27.38 0.43 -48.26
N LEU A 6 -26.72 -0.55 -47.64
CA LEU A 6 -25.50 -0.47 -46.83
C LEU A 6 -24.33 0.03 -47.69
N ASP A 7 -23.47 0.89 -47.14
CA ASP A 7 -22.11 1.01 -47.63
C ASP A 7 -21.11 0.94 -46.47
N ASN A 8 -20.32 -0.13 -46.51
CA ASN A 8 -19.18 -0.40 -45.66
C ASN A 8 -17.99 0.33 -46.26
N ALA A 9 -17.43 1.33 -45.56
CA ALA A 9 -16.11 1.84 -45.88
C ALA A 9 -15.25 1.93 -44.61
N LEU A 10 -14.11 1.23 -44.68
CA LEU A 10 -13.14 0.94 -43.65
C LEU A 10 -12.48 2.21 -43.05
N PRO A 11 -12.07 2.20 -41.76
CA PRO A 11 -11.17 3.22 -41.23
C PRO A 11 -9.79 3.12 -41.89
N VAL A 12 -9.33 4.25 -42.42
CA VAL A 12 -8.00 4.44 -43.00
C VAL A 12 -6.91 4.23 -41.94
N ILE A 13 -5.95 3.36 -42.26
CA ILE A 13 -4.70 3.11 -41.54
C ILE A 13 -3.72 4.26 -41.83
N PRO A 14 -3.02 4.80 -40.81
CA PRO A 14 -1.67 5.33 -41.00
C PRO A 14 -0.62 4.36 -40.44
N GLU A 15 0.38 4.10 -41.27
CA GLU A 15 1.47 3.12 -41.11
C GLU A 15 2.33 3.26 -39.84
N ARG A 16 2.81 2.12 -39.35
CA ARG A 16 4.01 2.00 -38.50
C ARG A 16 5.27 2.39 -39.30
N PRO A 17 6.28 2.95 -38.60
CA PRO A 17 7.66 2.50 -38.78
C PRO A 17 8.10 1.63 -37.60
N LYS A 18 8.63 0.45 -37.93
CA LYS A 18 9.28 -0.51 -37.03
C LYS A 18 10.72 -0.08 -36.73
N LYS A 19 11.28 -0.65 -35.64
CA LYS A 19 12.70 -0.82 -35.23
C LYS A 19 13.13 0.13 -34.10
N LEU A 20 13.80 -0.30 -33.03
CA LEU A 20 14.48 -1.56 -32.71
C LEU A 20 14.54 -1.73 -31.18
N ALA A 21 14.42 -2.98 -30.73
CA ALA A 21 14.72 -3.37 -29.37
C ALA A 21 16.19 -3.10 -29.02
N LYS A 22 16.44 -2.62 -27.80
CA LYS A 22 17.74 -2.82 -27.15
C LYS A 22 17.53 -3.14 -25.67
N ILE A 23 17.64 -4.44 -25.41
CA ILE A 23 17.95 -5.02 -24.10
C ILE A 23 19.29 -4.42 -23.66
N ALA A 24 19.31 -3.81 -22.48
CA ALA A 24 20.54 -3.57 -21.75
C ALA A 24 20.26 -3.78 -20.26
N THR A 25 20.53 -5.00 -19.82
CA THR A 25 20.89 -5.33 -18.46
C THR A 25 22.02 -4.42 -17.98
N LEU A 26 21.85 -3.73 -16.86
CA LEU A 26 22.97 -3.33 -16.03
C LEU A 26 22.58 -3.36 -14.55
N THR A 27 22.99 -4.45 -13.93
CA THR A 27 23.29 -4.63 -12.50
C THR A 27 23.98 -3.39 -11.92
N LYS A 28 23.54 -2.91 -10.75
CA LYS A 28 24.36 -2.34 -9.66
C LYS A 28 23.48 -1.84 -8.49
N ASN A 29 23.53 -2.57 -7.38
CA ASN A 29 23.57 -1.99 -6.03
C ASN A 29 25.04 -1.57 -5.75
N PRO A 30 25.39 -0.82 -4.66
CA PRO A 30 24.58 -0.41 -3.50
C PRO A 30 24.74 1.08 -3.08
N ASN A 31 23.94 1.50 -2.08
CA ASN A 31 24.19 2.62 -1.14
C ASN A 31 24.36 4.03 -1.72
N GLN A 32 23.31 4.87 -1.72
CA GLN A 32 23.46 6.29 -1.39
C GLN A 32 22.23 6.82 -0.62
N LYS A 33 22.51 7.32 0.60
CA LYS A 33 21.72 8.32 1.33
C LYS A 33 21.38 9.49 0.40
N ILE A 34 20.15 9.99 0.47
CA ILE A 34 19.86 11.36 0.04
C ILE A 34 19.16 12.07 1.21
N GLN A 35 19.99 12.83 1.93
CA GLN A 35 19.60 13.99 2.72
C GLN A 35 19.63 15.22 1.80
N ASN A 36 18.84 16.24 2.16
CA ASN A 36 18.91 17.65 1.75
C ASN A 36 18.28 17.96 0.37
N GLN A 37 17.60 19.09 0.13
CA GLN A 37 17.36 20.29 0.92
C GLN A 37 16.24 21.11 0.25
N THR A 38 15.86 22.16 0.97
CA THR A 38 14.94 23.27 0.74
C THR A 38 15.11 24.09 -0.54
N ASP A 39 14.03 24.85 -0.79
CA ASP A 39 13.88 26.05 -1.63
C ASP A 39 13.64 25.84 -3.12
N PHE A 40 12.42 26.18 -3.58
CA PHE A 40 12.25 27.24 -4.57
C PHE A 40 10.79 27.77 -4.58
N SER A 41 10.74 29.09 -4.64
CA SER A 41 9.60 30.00 -4.74
C SER A 41 8.52 29.60 -5.76
N GLY A 42 7.27 29.95 -5.42
CA GLY A 42 6.11 29.69 -6.25
C GLY A 42 6.11 30.38 -7.60
N LEU A 43 5.53 29.68 -8.57
CA LEU A 43 4.74 30.21 -9.68
C LEU A 43 3.64 29.19 -9.94
N ASN A 44 2.40 29.67 -10.02
CA ASN A 44 1.21 28.89 -10.30
C ASN A 44 1.28 28.39 -11.76
N ASP A 45 1.51 27.09 -11.96
CA ASP A 45 1.48 26.45 -13.27
C ASP A 45 0.36 25.40 -13.27
N GLU A 46 -0.76 25.77 -13.89
CA GLU A 46 -2.01 25.01 -13.95
C GLU A 46 -1.97 23.84 -14.97
N ASN A 47 -0.78 23.42 -15.43
CA ASN A 47 -0.65 22.28 -16.34
C ASN A 47 0.50 21.34 -15.97
N LYS A 48 0.58 21.00 -14.68
CA LYS A 48 1.46 19.92 -14.23
C LYS A 48 0.75 18.57 -14.40
N PRO A 49 1.34 17.58 -15.10
CA PRO A 49 0.83 16.21 -15.03
C PRO A 49 0.77 15.78 -13.56
N PRO A 50 -0.20 14.93 -13.16
CA PRO A 50 -0.34 14.52 -11.76
C PRO A 50 1.03 14.09 -11.24
N LEU A 51 1.45 14.76 -10.17
CA LEU A 51 2.72 14.49 -9.50
C LEU A 51 2.80 12.97 -9.27
N PRO A 52 3.94 12.30 -9.56
CA PRO A 52 4.05 10.87 -9.32
C PRO A 52 3.61 10.61 -7.88
N GLU A 53 2.56 9.79 -7.76
CA GLU A 53 2.05 9.34 -6.47
C GLU A 53 3.26 8.85 -5.67
N ALA A 54 3.50 9.45 -4.50
CA ALA A 54 4.67 9.15 -3.71
C ALA A 54 4.80 7.63 -3.56
N ALA A 55 5.90 7.08 -4.10
CA ALA A 55 6.04 5.66 -4.34
C ALA A 55 6.17 4.94 -2.98
N VAL A 56 5.10 4.27 -2.55
CA VAL A 56 5.15 3.34 -1.43
C VAL A 56 5.74 2.03 -1.94
N ASP A 57 6.79 1.54 -1.29
CA ASP A 57 7.42 0.27 -1.63
C ASP A 57 6.58 -0.89 -1.08
N TYR A 58 6.27 -1.87 -1.93
CA TYR A 58 5.42 -3.01 -1.60
C TYR A 58 6.27 -4.27 -1.52
N LEU A 59 6.84 -4.52 -0.34
CA LEU A 59 7.65 -5.70 -0.10
C LEU A 59 6.77 -6.86 0.41
N PRO A 60 6.84 -8.06 -0.19
CA PRO A 60 6.13 -9.23 0.34
C PRO A 60 6.72 -9.65 1.68
N SER A 61 5.91 -10.32 2.51
CA SER A 61 6.27 -10.68 3.88
C SER A 61 7.55 -11.51 3.98
N ASP A 62 7.80 -12.39 3.01
CA ASP A 62 8.97 -13.28 2.98
C ASP A 62 10.29 -12.55 2.71
N LYS A 63 10.24 -11.27 2.30
CA LYS A 63 11.43 -10.43 2.06
C LYS A 63 11.61 -9.35 3.13
N LEU A 64 10.75 -9.33 4.15
CA LEU A 64 10.89 -8.38 5.25
C LEU A 64 12.06 -8.79 6.15
N GLU A 65 12.81 -7.79 6.61
CA GLU A 65 13.95 -7.98 7.50
C GLU A 65 13.59 -7.53 8.91
N ALA A 66 14.19 -8.15 9.91
CA ALA A 66 14.03 -7.77 11.32
C ALA A 66 14.46 -6.30 11.56
N LEU A 67 13.96 -5.72 12.64
CA LEU A 67 14.36 -4.39 13.08
C LEU A 67 15.59 -4.50 13.99
N ALA A 68 16.55 -3.59 13.84
CA ALA A 68 17.77 -3.60 14.65
C ALA A 68 17.48 -3.38 16.15
N ASP A 69 16.62 -2.41 16.47
CA ASP A 69 16.28 -2.02 17.85
C ASP A 69 14.75 -1.90 18.00
N PRO A 70 14.03 -3.04 18.16
CA PRO A 70 12.57 -3.05 18.17
C PRO A 70 11.97 -2.30 19.38
N ASP A 71 12.61 -2.36 20.55
CA ASP A 71 12.14 -1.68 21.77
C ASP A 71 12.15 -0.16 21.67
N LEU A 72 13.08 0.43 20.93
CA LEU A 72 13.11 1.87 20.69
C LEU A 72 12.11 2.27 19.60
N LYS A 73 11.98 1.44 18.56
CA LYS A 73 11.14 1.72 17.41
C LYS A 73 9.64 1.53 17.65
N ILE A 74 9.25 0.84 18.71
CA ILE A 74 7.82 0.67 19.02
C ILE A 74 7.15 2.01 19.32
N GLN A 75 7.87 2.96 19.92
CA GLN A 75 7.34 4.32 20.16
C GLN A 75 7.18 5.09 18.86
N ASP A 76 8.19 5.02 17.97
CA ASP A 76 8.12 5.64 16.64
C ASP A 76 6.97 5.06 15.80
N LEU A 77 6.72 3.75 15.95
CA LEU A 77 5.60 3.08 15.30
C LEU A 77 4.27 3.69 15.74
N VAL A 78 4.02 3.79 17.04
CA VAL A 78 2.78 4.34 17.59
C VAL A 78 2.58 5.78 17.13
N LEU A 79 3.61 6.61 17.23
CA LEU A 79 3.55 8.01 16.77
C LEU A 79 3.25 8.14 15.28
N GLY A 80 3.82 7.25 14.46
CA GLY A 80 3.59 7.28 13.03
C GLY A 80 2.22 6.74 12.60
N LEU A 81 1.65 5.78 13.34
CA LEU A 81 0.27 5.31 13.15
C LEU A 81 -0.76 6.40 13.46
N ASP A 82 -0.48 7.27 14.43
CA ASP A 82 -1.31 8.42 14.79
C ASP A 82 -1.07 9.66 13.90
N SER A 83 -0.19 9.55 12.89
CA SER A 83 0.11 10.64 11.99
C SER A 83 -1.09 11.03 11.10
N LYS A 84 -1.21 12.33 10.83
CA LYS A 84 -2.15 12.84 9.81
C LYS A 84 -1.62 12.66 8.39
N ASP A 85 -0.32 12.45 8.24
CA ASP A 85 0.31 12.18 6.96
C ASP A 85 0.13 10.70 6.58
N TRP A 86 -0.62 10.48 5.51
CA TRP A 86 -0.90 9.13 5.01
C TRP A 86 0.36 8.38 4.60
N LEU A 87 1.42 9.08 4.15
CA LEU A 87 2.69 8.44 3.83
C LEU A 87 3.36 7.91 5.08
N LYS A 88 3.32 8.69 6.16
CA LYS A 88 3.85 8.26 7.45
C LYS A 88 3.09 7.05 7.99
N VAL A 89 1.76 7.05 7.86
CA VAL A 89 0.94 5.89 8.24
C VAL A 89 1.29 4.65 7.40
N CYS A 90 1.53 4.80 6.09
CA CYS A 90 2.01 3.69 5.24
C CYS A 90 3.38 3.16 5.68
N GLU A 91 4.32 4.05 6.01
CA GLU A 91 5.65 3.67 6.52
C GLU A 91 5.51 2.89 7.83
N SER A 92 4.73 3.42 8.77
CA SER A 92 4.45 2.78 10.06
C SER A 92 3.73 1.44 9.91
N LEU A 93 2.78 1.32 8.97
CA LEU A 93 2.15 0.03 8.69
C LEU A 93 3.16 -0.98 8.13
N ASN A 94 4.17 -0.56 7.36
CA ASN A 94 5.24 -1.45 6.91
C ASN A 94 6.19 -1.85 8.05
N ASP A 95 6.54 -0.93 8.94
CA ASP A 95 7.31 -1.28 10.14
C ASP A 95 6.52 -2.23 11.05
N PHE A 96 5.22 -1.98 11.22
CA PHE A 96 4.32 -2.86 11.93
C PHE A 96 4.34 -4.30 11.37
N ARG A 97 4.35 -4.47 10.04
CA ARG A 97 4.50 -5.79 9.41
C ARG A 97 5.77 -6.51 9.83
N ARG A 98 6.87 -5.77 9.96
CA ARG A 98 8.15 -6.31 10.46
C ARG A 98 8.04 -6.70 11.93
N PHE A 99 7.39 -5.87 12.75
CA PHE A 99 7.11 -6.23 14.15
C PHE A 99 6.25 -7.49 14.26
N ALA A 100 5.19 -7.62 13.46
CA ALA A 100 4.30 -8.78 13.52
C ALA A 100 5.04 -10.09 13.24
N LEU A 101 6.02 -10.09 12.34
CA LEU A 101 6.77 -11.29 11.97
C LEU A 101 7.92 -11.63 12.93
N PHE A 102 8.64 -10.63 13.42
CA PHE A 102 9.88 -10.85 14.18
C PHE A 102 9.78 -10.55 15.68
N HIS A 103 8.82 -9.70 16.08
CA HIS A 103 8.71 -9.15 17.43
C HIS A 103 7.25 -8.97 17.86
N SER A 104 6.40 -9.97 17.58
CA SER A 104 4.94 -9.90 17.78
C SER A 104 4.54 -9.58 19.22
N THR A 105 5.32 -10.03 20.21
CA THR A 105 5.07 -9.76 21.64
C THR A 105 5.05 -8.28 21.99
N LEU A 106 5.82 -7.43 21.28
CA LEU A 106 5.84 -5.99 21.52
C LEU A 106 4.60 -5.25 20.99
N LEU A 107 3.85 -5.88 20.08
CA LEU A 107 2.65 -5.29 19.49
C LEU A 107 1.39 -5.55 20.31
N GLU A 108 1.41 -6.53 21.22
CA GLU A 108 0.27 -6.89 22.06
C GLU A 108 -0.40 -5.68 22.73
N PRO A 109 0.31 -4.77 23.42
CA PRO A 109 -0.33 -3.63 24.09
C PRO A 109 -0.90 -2.57 23.13
N ILE A 110 -0.59 -2.63 21.83
CA ILE A 110 -1.04 -1.65 20.84
C ILE A 110 -1.90 -2.28 19.73
N LEU A 111 -2.19 -3.59 19.82
CA LEU A 111 -2.81 -4.36 18.74
C LEU A 111 -4.20 -3.82 18.38
N GLU A 112 -5.01 -3.49 19.38
CA GLU A 112 -6.35 -2.91 19.19
C GLU A 112 -6.27 -1.58 18.41
N ASN A 113 -5.34 -0.68 18.82
CA ASN A 113 -5.15 0.59 18.15
C ASN A 113 -4.73 0.38 16.68
N VAL A 114 -3.81 -0.56 16.43
CA VAL A 114 -3.37 -0.88 15.07
C VAL A 114 -4.53 -1.36 14.21
N LEU A 115 -5.37 -2.28 14.71
CA LEU A 115 -6.54 -2.77 13.99
C LEU A 115 -7.50 -1.63 13.64
N LEU A 116 -7.74 -0.71 14.58
CA LEU A 116 -8.58 0.46 14.34
C LEU A 116 -7.98 1.39 13.26
N VAL A 117 -6.66 1.62 13.29
CA VAL A 117 -5.94 2.37 12.24
C VAL A 117 -6.07 1.68 10.89
N MET A 118 -5.95 0.35 10.84
CA MET A 118 -6.11 -0.43 9.62
C MET A 118 -7.52 -0.33 9.04
N VAL A 119 -8.57 -0.40 9.86
CA VAL A 119 -9.95 -0.19 9.40
C VAL A 119 -10.10 1.19 8.75
N LYS A 120 -9.53 2.24 9.37
CA LYS A 120 -9.56 3.60 8.82
C LYS A 120 -8.77 3.69 7.51
N ALA A 121 -7.61 3.07 7.44
CA ALA A 121 -6.74 3.05 6.26
C ALA A 121 -7.37 2.28 5.08
N MET A 122 -8.08 1.18 5.34
CA MET A 122 -8.83 0.43 4.30
C MET A 122 -10.04 1.20 3.75
N LYS A 123 -10.59 2.15 4.51
CA LYS A 123 -11.65 3.07 4.03
C LYS A 123 -11.10 4.27 3.29
N ASN A 124 -9.78 4.48 3.29
CA ASN A 124 -9.16 5.62 2.64
C ASN A 124 -9.22 5.47 1.11
N PRO A 125 -9.54 6.52 0.34
CA PRO A 125 -9.58 6.45 -1.12
C PRO A 125 -8.19 6.22 -1.76
N ARG A 126 -7.10 6.41 -1.00
CA ARG A 126 -5.74 6.16 -1.49
C ARG A 126 -5.45 4.67 -1.53
N SER A 127 -5.15 4.17 -2.73
CA SER A 127 -4.85 2.75 -2.95
C SER A 127 -3.64 2.26 -2.15
N ALA A 128 -2.65 3.13 -1.91
CA ALA A 128 -1.44 2.78 -1.18
C ALA A 128 -1.70 2.42 0.29
N LEU A 129 -2.52 3.19 0.99
CA LEU A 129 -2.94 2.88 2.36
C LEU A 129 -3.73 1.57 2.39
N CYS A 130 -4.73 1.44 1.52
CA CYS A 130 -5.58 0.26 1.47
C CYS A 130 -4.76 -1.02 1.22
N LYS A 131 -3.87 -1.01 0.21
CA LYS A 131 -2.97 -2.15 -0.09
C LYS A 131 -2.04 -2.46 1.07
N THR A 132 -1.43 -1.45 1.67
CA THR A 132 -0.51 -1.65 2.82
C THR A 132 -1.25 -2.24 4.01
N SER A 133 -2.47 -1.78 4.30
CA SER A 133 -3.31 -2.37 5.35
C SER A 133 -3.70 -3.80 5.06
N ILE A 134 -4.03 -4.15 3.80
CA ILE A 134 -4.35 -5.55 3.44
C ILE A 134 -3.13 -6.46 3.62
N MET A 135 -1.94 -6.02 3.20
CA MET A 135 -0.70 -6.78 3.45
C MET A 135 -0.45 -6.94 4.95
N ALA A 136 -0.63 -5.87 5.73
CA ALA A 136 -0.50 -5.92 7.18
C ALA A 136 -1.50 -6.89 7.83
N SER A 137 -2.75 -6.96 7.35
CA SER A 137 -3.72 -7.92 7.87
C SER A 137 -3.26 -9.37 7.71
N SER A 138 -2.65 -9.72 6.57
CA SER A 138 -2.08 -11.04 6.38
C SER A 138 -1.01 -11.35 7.44
N ASP A 139 -0.15 -10.39 7.74
CA ASP A 139 0.92 -10.57 8.73
C ASP A 139 0.38 -10.65 10.17
N ILE A 140 -0.67 -9.89 10.49
CA ILE A 140 -1.38 -9.98 11.77
C ILE A 140 -2.03 -11.35 11.96
N PHE A 141 -2.76 -11.84 10.96
CA PHE A 141 -3.46 -13.12 11.09
C PHE A 141 -2.48 -14.28 11.28
N LYS A 142 -1.28 -14.19 10.69
CA LYS A 142 -0.20 -15.15 10.93
C LYS A 142 0.38 -15.05 12.34
N ALA A 143 0.54 -13.84 12.87
CA ALA A 143 1.18 -13.60 14.15
C ALA A 143 0.26 -13.78 15.37
N PHE A 144 -1.02 -13.40 15.25
CA PHE A 144 -1.97 -13.30 16.36
C PHE A 144 -3.26 -14.08 16.15
N GLY A 145 -3.36 -14.94 15.13
CA GLY A 145 -4.60 -15.64 14.75
C GLY A 145 -5.38 -16.23 15.93
N ASP A 146 -4.71 -16.98 16.81
CA ASP A 146 -5.35 -17.58 17.97
C ASP A 146 -5.79 -16.54 19.02
N LYS A 147 -4.96 -15.51 19.28
CA LYS A 147 -5.28 -14.46 20.25
C LYS A 147 -6.48 -13.62 19.80
N LEU A 148 -6.53 -13.28 18.51
CA LEU A 148 -7.63 -12.49 17.91
C LEU A 148 -8.99 -13.18 18.04
N LEU A 149 -9.03 -14.51 18.06
CA LEU A 149 -10.27 -15.28 18.19
C LEU A 149 -10.69 -15.48 19.65
N ILE A 150 -9.76 -15.39 20.60
CA ILE A 150 -10.00 -15.66 22.02
C ILE A 150 -10.33 -14.36 22.78
N GLU A 151 -9.70 -13.25 22.41
CA GLU A 151 -9.78 -11.99 23.15
C GLU A 151 -10.97 -11.14 22.70
N SER A 152 -12.02 -11.11 23.54
CA SER A 152 -13.31 -10.48 23.22
C SER A 152 -13.21 -8.97 22.93
N GLU A 153 -12.27 -8.24 23.54
CA GLU A 153 -12.12 -6.79 23.33
C GLU A 153 -11.51 -6.47 21.95
N ILE A 154 -10.62 -7.34 21.47
CA ILE A 154 -9.97 -7.19 20.16
C ILE A 154 -10.89 -7.68 19.03
N SER A 155 -11.85 -8.56 19.37
CA SER A 155 -12.80 -9.17 18.44
C SER A 155 -13.57 -8.15 17.60
N ASP A 156 -14.03 -7.02 18.18
CA ASP A 156 -14.83 -6.03 17.44
C ASP A 156 -14.02 -5.29 16.36
N ALA A 157 -12.78 -4.92 16.68
CA ALA A 157 -11.88 -4.27 15.71
C ALA A 157 -11.43 -5.28 14.64
N PHE A 158 -11.15 -6.51 15.05
CA PHE A 158 -10.82 -7.61 14.16
C PHE A 158 -11.95 -7.92 13.17
N ASP A 159 -13.20 -8.01 13.64
CA ASP A 159 -14.37 -8.28 12.81
C ASP A 159 -14.53 -7.19 11.74
N GLN A 160 -14.27 -5.93 12.10
CA GLN A 160 -14.27 -4.83 11.12
C GLN A 160 -13.17 -5.00 10.06
N VAL A 161 -11.95 -5.35 10.44
CA VAL A 161 -10.86 -5.63 9.49
C VAL A 161 -11.24 -6.79 8.58
N TYR A 162 -11.75 -7.89 9.14
CA TYR A 162 -12.18 -9.07 8.39
C TYR A 162 -13.29 -8.75 7.38
N LEU A 163 -14.33 -8.03 7.81
CA LEU A 163 -15.42 -7.58 6.94
C LEU A 163 -14.93 -6.66 5.82
N MET A 164 -13.98 -5.76 6.11
CA MET A 164 -13.38 -4.88 5.11
C MET A 164 -12.61 -5.67 4.07
N ILE A 165 -11.79 -6.65 4.46
CA ILE A 165 -11.05 -7.51 3.54
C ILE A 165 -12.02 -8.31 2.67
N LYS A 166 -13.04 -8.93 3.28
CA LYS A 166 -14.07 -9.69 2.55
C LYS A 166 -14.76 -8.83 1.50
N SER A 167 -15.13 -7.59 1.85
CA SER A 167 -15.75 -6.64 0.91
C SER A 167 -14.83 -6.32 -0.27
N HIS A 168 -13.53 -6.09 -0.02
CA HIS A 168 -12.56 -5.83 -1.08
C HIS A 168 -12.34 -7.04 -1.99
N LEU A 169 -12.23 -8.25 -1.42
CA LEU A 169 -12.11 -9.50 -2.19
C LEU A 169 -13.34 -9.74 -3.07
N MET A 170 -14.55 -9.51 -2.56
CA MET A 170 -15.77 -9.66 -3.36
C MET A 170 -15.76 -8.69 -4.54
N LYS A 171 -15.43 -7.41 -4.34
CA LYS A 171 -15.34 -6.41 -5.42
C LYS A 171 -14.33 -6.78 -6.51
N MET A 172 -13.25 -7.49 -6.18
CA MET A 172 -12.26 -7.94 -7.16
C MET A 172 -12.71 -9.14 -7.98
N ASN A 173 -13.64 -9.96 -7.48
CA ASN A 173 -14.15 -11.13 -8.20
C ASN A 173 -15.31 -10.81 -9.17
N PHE A 174 -15.81 -9.57 -9.19
CA PHE A 174 -16.92 -9.13 -10.04
C PHE A 174 -16.51 -8.17 -11.19
N ASN A 175 -15.21 -7.96 -11.40
CA ASN A 175 -14.65 -7.23 -12.56
C ASN A 175 -13.91 -8.19 -13.49
#